data_AF-A0A1Q1FMA8-F1
#
_entry.id   AF-A0A1Q1FMA8-F1
#
_cell.length_a   1.000
_cell.length_b   1.000
_cell.length_c   1.000
_cell.angle_alpha   90.00
_cell.angle_beta   90.00
_cell.angle_gamma   90.00
#
_symmetry.space_group_name_H-M   'P 1'
#
loop_
_entity.id
_entity.type
_entity.pdbx_description
1 polymer ?
#
loop_
_entity_poly.entity_id
_entity_poly.type
_entity_poly.pdbx_seq_one_letter_code
_entity_poly.pdbx_strand_id
1 'polypeptide(L)'
;MSRPLVIDAYSGPGGVGLALDELDVRHLGIDIQDYSETYPGEFVQADASHVPFMSRFPSPSLLWVSPRCQAYSKLSYANAGRYDWDQTPKERYPTFADLNVRAVIDAVDPDHYIIENVATCDDLREPCRLNGLAFGLPINNERHFETSFPVPDARDRGTAEIPIGKDYVRHELAAAKGIPAEWSESEIRSAIPREFVQYLLHYCPSIPDVPLPDALRQRPLAEFSIQGGGQA
;
A
#
# COMPACT_ATOMS: atom_id res chain seq x y z
N MET A 1 -20.52 -13.54 14.20
CA MET A 1 -19.83 -12.23 14.23
C MET A 1 -20.06 -11.57 12.88
N SER A 2 -20.18 -10.25 12.80
CA SER A 2 -20.25 -9.56 11.50
C SER A 2 -18.89 -9.63 10.80
N ARG A 3 -18.88 -9.78 9.47
CA ARG A 3 -17.66 -9.73 8.65
C ARG A 3 -16.90 -8.41 8.92
N PRO A 4 -15.57 -8.43 9.15
CA PRO A 4 -14.78 -7.22 9.34
C PRO A 4 -14.98 -6.24 8.19
N LEU A 5 -15.04 -4.95 8.49
CA LEU A 5 -15.07 -3.89 7.46
C LEU A 5 -13.66 -3.36 7.25
N VAL A 6 -13.22 -3.31 5.99
CA VAL A 6 -11.99 -2.66 5.55
C VAL A 6 -12.34 -1.47 4.67
N ILE A 7 -11.81 -0.29 4.97
CA ILE A 7 -11.90 0.88 4.09
C ILE A 7 -10.56 1.04 3.38
N ASP A 8 -10.56 1.02 2.05
CA ASP A 8 -9.41 1.27 1.17
C ASP A 8 -9.47 2.73 0.69
N ALA A 9 -8.83 3.63 1.44
CA ALA A 9 -8.77 5.05 1.16
C ALA A 9 -7.62 5.36 0.18
N TYR A 10 -7.92 6.20 -0.82
CA TYR A 10 -7.06 6.42 -2.01
C TYR A 10 -6.88 5.11 -2.79
N SER A 11 -7.99 4.38 -3.01
CA SER A 11 -7.97 3.02 -3.54
C SER A 11 -7.39 2.91 -4.95
N GLY A 12 -7.41 4.00 -5.71
CA GLY A 12 -7.25 3.94 -7.16
C GLY A 12 -8.22 2.91 -7.76
N PRO A 13 -7.79 2.14 -8.77
CA PRO A 13 -8.61 1.09 -9.38
C PRO A 13 -8.79 -0.16 -8.49
N GLY A 14 -8.24 -0.17 -7.28
CA GLY A 14 -8.48 -1.22 -6.28
C GLY A 14 -7.44 -2.33 -6.23
N GLY A 15 -6.13 -2.01 -6.26
CA GLY A 15 -5.08 -3.02 -6.10
C GLY A 15 -5.16 -3.75 -4.75
N VAL A 16 -5.47 -3.01 -3.69
CA VAL A 16 -5.75 -3.58 -2.35
C VAL A 16 -7.12 -4.25 -2.35
N GLY A 17 -8.14 -3.60 -2.94
CA GLY A 17 -9.48 -4.17 -3.12
C GLY A 17 -9.49 -5.57 -3.76
N LEU A 18 -8.65 -5.82 -4.77
CA LEU A 18 -8.54 -7.13 -5.43
C LEU A 18 -8.04 -8.22 -4.47
N ALA A 19 -7.09 -7.88 -3.59
CA ALA A 19 -6.60 -8.81 -2.57
C ALA A 19 -7.64 -9.05 -1.47
N LEU A 20 -8.42 -8.01 -1.12
CA LEU A 20 -9.50 -8.10 -0.13
C LEU A 20 -10.68 -8.95 -0.62
N ASP A 21 -10.95 -8.94 -1.93
CA ASP A 21 -12.04 -9.72 -2.54
C ASP A 21 -11.85 -11.25 -2.42
N GLU A 22 -10.60 -11.69 -2.22
CA GLU A 22 -10.27 -13.10 -1.95
C GLU A 22 -10.52 -13.52 -0.48
N LEU A 23 -10.88 -12.58 0.40
CA LEU A 23 -11.02 -12.80 1.85
C LEU A 23 -12.48 -12.66 2.31
N ASP A 24 -12.79 -13.25 3.48
CA ASP A 24 -14.13 -13.13 4.09
C ASP A 24 -14.31 -11.80 4.85
N VAL A 25 -14.09 -10.68 4.16
CA VAL A 25 -14.25 -9.31 4.70
C VAL A 25 -15.21 -8.50 3.83
N ARG A 26 -15.81 -7.45 4.40
CA ARG A 26 -16.45 -6.41 3.60
C ARG A 26 -15.40 -5.33 3.31
N HIS A 27 -15.30 -4.88 2.07
CA HIS A 27 -14.39 -3.81 1.70
C HIS A 27 -15.08 -2.72 0.89
N LEU A 28 -14.66 -1.48 1.16
CA LEU A 28 -15.14 -0.26 0.51
C LEU A 28 -13.94 0.54 -0.01
N GLY A 29 -13.90 0.78 -1.32
CA GLY A 29 -12.93 1.68 -1.96
C GLY A 29 -13.42 3.13 -1.94
N ILE A 30 -12.51 4.06 -1.65
CA ILE A 30 -12.76 5.51 -1.72
C ILE A 30 -11.64 6.17 -2.52
N ASP A 31 -11.99 6.76 -3.65
CA ASP A 31 -11.08 7.56 -4.48
C ASP A 31 -11.78 8.76 -5.09
N ILE A 32 -11.01 9.80 -5.41
CA ILE A 32 -11.53 11.01 -6.07
C ILE A 32 -11.83 10.75 -7.55
N GLN A 33 -11.10 9.82 -8.17
CA GLN A 33 -11.39 9.32 -9.51
C GLN A 33 -12.50 8.28 -9.44
N ASP A 34 -13.38 8.25 -10.44
CA ASP A 34 -14.47 7.29 -10.49
C ASP A 34 -13.96 5.92 -10.95
N TYR A 35 -14.06 4.93 -10.07
CA TYR A 35 -13.80 3.51 -10.35
C TYR A 35 -15.03 2.64 -10.07
N SER A 36 -16.23 3.23 -10.00
CA SER A 36 -17.47 2.51 -9.65
C SER A 36 -17.80 1.35 -10.60
N GLU A 37 -17.30 1.38 -11.83
CA GLU A 37 -17.49 0.29 -12.81
C GLU A 37 -16.43 -0.82 -12.73
N THR A 38 -15.28 -0.57 -12.07
CA THR A 38 -14.10 -1.47 -12.14
C THR A 38 -13.53 -1.88 -10.78
N TYR A 39 -13.81 -1.15 -9.70
CA TYR A 39 -13.39 -1.52 -8.36
C TYR A 39 -14.09 -2.84 -7.94
N PRO A 40 -13.37 -3.82 -7.36
CA PRO A 40 -13.90 -5.17 -7.15
C PRO A 40 -14.98 -5.29 -6.05
N GLY A 41 -15.10 -4.28 -5.16
CA GLY A 41 -16.05 -4.28 -4.04
C GLY A 41 -17.03 -3.10 -4.06
N GLU A 42 -17.48 -2.68 -2.88
CA GLU A 42 -18.23 -1.42 -2.76
C GLU A 42 -17.30 -0.24 -3.08
N PHE A 43 -17.83 0.80 -3.72
CA PHE A 43 -17.04 1.98 -4.10
C PHE A 43 -17.80 3.28 -3.85
N VAL A 44 -17.08 4.30 -3.37
CA VAL A 44 -17.59 5.67 -3.25
C VAL A 44 -16.59 6.64 -3.87
N GLN A 45 -17.04 7.39 -4.87
CA GLN A 45 -16.24 8.48 -5.43
C GLN A 45 -16.24 9.67 -4.47
N ALA A 46 -15.13 9.93 -3.80
CA ALA A 46 -14.96 11.05 -2.88
C ALA A 46 -13.49 11.35 -2.59
N ASP A 47 -13.24 12.55 -2.06
CA ASP A 47 -11.90 12.94 -1.59
C ASP A 47 -11.62 12.31 -0.22
N ALA A 48 -10.75 11.31 -0.19
CA ALA A 48 -10.32 10.64 1.04
C ALA A 48 -9.54 11.55 2.01
N SER A 49 -9.08 12.74 1.59
CA SER A 49 -8.47 13.74 2.49
C SER A 49 -9.50 14.59 3.24
N HIS A 50 -10.79 14.51 2.86
CA HIS A 50 -11.85 15.32 3.44
C HIS A 50 -12.35 14.73 4.77
N VAL A 51 -11.79 15.22 5.89
CA VAL A 51 -12.07 14.73 7.24
C VAL A 51 -13.58 14.63 7.58
N PRO A 52 -14.43 15.66 7.41
CA PRO A 52 -15.87 15.53 7.73
C PRO A 52 -16.68 14.58 6.83
N PHE A 53 -16.08 14.10 5.74
CA PHE A 53 -16.70 13.11 4.86
C PHE A 53 -16.31 11.72 5.35
N MET A 54 -15.01 11.51 5.56
CA MET A 54 -14.47 10.26 6.10
C MET A 54 -15.05 9.92 7.48
N SER A 55 -15.29 10.92 8.34
CA SER A 55 -15.89 10.71 9.67
C SER A 55 -17.37 10.29 9.65
N ARG A 56 -17.98 10.10 8.48
CA ARG A 56 -19.37 9.62 8.34
C ARG A 56 -19.47 8.10 8.24
N PHE A 57 -18.37 7.44 7.91
CA PHE A 57 -18.33 5.98 7.87
C PHE A 57 -18.31 5.42 9.31
N PRO A 58 -18.88 4.23 9.53
CA PRO A 58 -18.69 3.53 10.80
C PRO A 58 -17.21 3.21 10.99
N SER A 59 -16.74 3.18 12.25
CA SER A 59 -15.40 2.69 12.61
C SER A 59 -15.13 1.33 11.98
N PRO A 60 -14.17 1.22 11.05
CA PRO A 60 -13.86 -0.04 10.39
C PRO A 60 -12.89 -0.85 11.24
N SER A 61 -12.86 -2.17 10.99
CA SER A 61 -11.85 -3.06 11.56
C SER A 61 -10.45 -2.74 11.05
N LEU A 62 -10.35 -2.20 9.83
CA LEU A 62 -9.10 -1.74 9.26
C LEU A 62 -9.33 -0.55 8.32
N LEU A 63 -8.55 0.51 8.48
CA LEU A 63 -8.42 1.58 7.50
C LEU A 63 -7.08 1.43 6.77
N TRP A 64 -7.14 1.09 5.49
CA TRP A 64 -5.98 1.12 4.60
C TRP A 64 -5.91 2.48 3.92
N VAL A 65 -4.75 3.12 3.93
CA VAL A 65 -4.55 4.45 3.35
C VAL A 65 -3.34 4.43 2.42
N SER A 66 -3.55 4.75 1.14
CA SER A 66 -2.46 4.81 0.13
C SER A 66 -2.31 6.22 -0.48
N PRO A 67 -1.94 7.26 0.30
CA PRO A 67 -1.91 8.63 -0.19
C PRO A 67 -0.95 8.81 -1.38
N ARG A 68 -1.23 9.82 -2.19
CA ARG A 68 -0.39 10.22 -3.34
C ARG A 68 1.09 10.33 -2.96
N CYS A 69 1.97 9.68 -3.74
CA CYS A 69 3.40 9.57 -3.43
C CYS A 69 4.30 10.58 -4.16
N GLN A 70 3.76 11.46 -5.01
CA GLN A 70 4.57 12.33 -5.88
C GLN A 70 5.51 13.25 -5.10
N ALA A 71 5.14 13.69 -3.90
CA ALA A 71 5.99 14.50 -3.03
C ALA A 71 7.27 13.76 -2.58
N TYR A 72 7.23 12.43 -2.55
CA TYR A 72 8.29 11.57 -2.00
C TYR A 72 9.02 10.74 -3.06
N SER A 73 8.46 10.63 -4.27
CA SER A 73 8.98 9.68 -5.27
C SER A 73 10.35 10.07 -5.83
N LYS A 74 11.28 9.11 -5.95
CA LYS A 74 12.59 9.31 -6.60
C LYS A 74 12.46 9.89 -8.02
N LEU A 75 11.41 9.50 -8.74
CA LEU A 75 11.16 10.01 -10.10
C LEU A 75 10.84 11.51 -10.09
N SER A 76 10.05 11.98 -9.12
CA SER A 76 9.76 13.41 -8.96
C SER A 76 11.04 14.20 -8.69
N TYR A 77 11.89 13.71 -7.78
CA TYR A 77 13.19 14.34 -7.48
C TYR A 77 14.13 14.34 -8.70
N ALA A 78 14.19 13.23 -9.45
CA ALA A 78 15.00 13.14 -10.67
C ALA A 78 14.50 14.08 -11.78
N ASN A 79 13.19 14.35 -11.82
CA ASN A 79 12.57 15.26 -12.79
C ASN A 79 12.70 16.74 -12.39
N ALA A 80 12.71 17.07 -11.10
CA ALA A 80 12.86 18.46 -10.63
C ALA A 80 14.13 19.12 -11.20
N GLY A 81 15.26 18.40 -11.20
CA GLY A 81 16.52 18.89 -11.78
C GLY A 81 16.53 18.94 -13.33
N ARG A 82 15.59 18.29 -14.01
CA ARG A 82 15.46 18.31 -15.49
C ARG A 82 14.58 19.44 -16.00
N TYR A 83 13.58 19.82 -15.22
CA TYR A 83 12.57 20.80 -15.61
C TYR A 83 12.78 22.17 -14.98
N ASP A 84 13.96 22.42 -14.39
CA ASP A 84 14.34 23.67 -13.72
C ASP A 84 13.26 24.15 -12.75
N TRP A 85 12.72 23.21 -11.95
CA TRP A 85 11.74 23.57 -10.94
C TRP A 85 12.43 24.41 -9.86
N ASP A 86 11.85 25.58 -9.59
CA ASP A 86 12.20 26.45 -8.47
C ASP A 86 11.80 25.83 -7.11
N GLN A 87 10.94 24.82 -7.14
CA GLN A 87 10.37 24.11 -6.01
C GLN A 87 10.83 22.64 -5.96
N THR A 88 11.07 22.15 -4.75
CA THR A 88 11.23 20.72 -4.46
C THR A 88 9.92 19.95 -4.70
N PRO A 89 9.95 18.62 -4.93
CA PRO A 89 8.74 17.82 -5.05
C PRO A 89 7.75 17.98 -3.88
N LYS A 90 8.23 18.16 -2.65
CA LYS A 90 7.38 18.39 -1.47
C LYS A 90 6.71 19.76 -1.44
N GLU A 91 7.30 20.77 -2.07
CA GLU A 91 6.67 22.10 -2.21
C GLU A 91 5.64 22.12 -3.35
N ARG A 92 5.75 21.19 -4.31
CA ARG A 92 4.89 21.10 -5.48
C ARG A 92 3.69 20.16 -5.31
N TYR A 93 3.89 19.04 -4.61
CA TYR A 93 2.89 17.98 -4.50
C TYR A 93 2.41 17.83 -3.05
N PRO A 94 1.13 17.46 -2.83
CA PRO A 94 0.59 17.26 -1.49
C PRO A 94 1.38 16.24 -0.68
N THR A 95 1.72 16.61 0.56
CA THR A 95 2.28 15.75 1.60
C THR A 95 1.18 15.15 2.48
N PHE A 96 1.54 14.34 3.48
CA PHE A 96 0.57 13.79 4.44
C PHE A 96 -0.12 14.90 5.25
N ALA A 97 0.58 16.00 5.50
CA ALA A 97 0.00 17.17 6.17
C ALA A 97 -1.07 17.83 5.28
N ASP A 98 -0.77 18.03 4.00
CA ASP A 98 -1.72 18.63 3.04
C ASP A 98 -2.95 17.74 2.81
N LEU A 99 -2.76 16.43 2.85
CA LEU A 99 -3.79 15.42 2.65
C LEU A 99 -4.53 15.03 3.95
N ASN A 100 -4.26 15.70 5.07
CA ASN A 100 -4.90 15.43 6.36
C ASN A 100 -4.82 13.97 6.82
N VAL A 101 -3.80 13.19 6.41
CA VAL A 101 -3.76 11.72 6.59
C VAL A 101 -4.00 11.31 8.05
N ARG A 102 -3.36 12.03 8.99
CA ARG A 102 -3.51 11.77 10.43
C ARG A 102 -4.89 12.14 10.95
N ALA A 103 -5.39 13.31 10.57
CA ALA A 103 -6.71 13.77 10.99
C ALA A 103 -7.84 12.90 10.42
N VAL A 104 -7.65 12.32 9.23
CA VAL A 104 -8.58 11.33 8.65
C VAL A 104 -8.60 10.07 9.48
N ILE A 105 -7.43 9.50 9.81
CA ILE A 105 -7.35 8.30 10.66
C ILE A 105 -8.00 8.56 12.03
N ASP A 106 -7.66 9.67 12.68
CA ASP A 106 -8.22 10.05 13.98
C ASP A 106 -9.75 10.23 13.93
N ALA A 107 -10.29 10.76 12.83
CA ALA A 107 -11.72 11.02 12.69
C ALA A 107 -12.54 9.81 12.24
N VAL A 108 -11.92 8.86 11.52
CA VAL A 108 -12.54 7.58 11.16
C VAL A 108 -12.55 6.62 12.35
N ASP A 109 -11.57 6.75 13.25
CA ASP A 109 -11.42 5.94 14.47
C ASP A 109 -11.49 4.42 14.20
N PRO A 110 -10.56 3.87 13.38
CA PRO A 110 -10.55 2.45 13.05
C PRO A 110 -9.89 1.61 14.17
N ASP A 111 -10.23 0.32 14.27
CA ASP A 111 -9.55 -0.59 15.20
C ASP A 111 -8.04 -0.65 14.88
N HIS A 112 -7.70 -0.72 13.59
CA HIS A 112 -6.34 -0.67 13.09
C HIS A 112 -6.21 0.16 11.80
N TYR A 113 -5.00 0.61 11.51
CA TYR A 113 -4.70 1.26 10.23
C TYR A 113 -3.39 0.76 9.61
N ILE A 114 -3.31 0.89 8.29
CA ILE A 114 -2.10 0.72 7.48
C ILE A 114 -1.98 1.96 6.59
N ILE A 115 -0.81 2.59 6.56
CA ILE A 115 -0.46 3.64 5.61
C ILE A 115 0.65 3.13 4.71
N GLU A 116 0.41 3.07 3.39
CA GLU A 116 1.42 2.72 2.41
C GLU A 116 2.03 3.95 1.76
N ASN A 117 3.34 3.88 1.49
CA ASN A 117 3.96 4.76 0.51
C ASN A 117 5.27 4.19 -0.07
N VAL A 118 5.86 4.95 -0.99
CA VAL A 118 7.20 4.65 -1.52
C VAL A 118 8.28 4.70 -0.43
N ALA A 119 9.36 3.93 -0.62
CA ALA A 119 10.45 3.78 0.35
C ALA A 119 11.20 5.07 0.74
N THR A 120 10.96 6.18 0.03
CA THR A 120 11.54 7.49 0.30
C THR A 120 10.57 8.45 1.00
N CYS A 121 9.38 7.97 1.39
CA CYS A 121 8.44 8.74 2.20
C CYS A 121 8.93 8.81 3.65
N ASP A 122 9.36 10.00 4.05
CA ASP A 122 9.82 10.39 5.38
C ASP A 122 8.68 10.87 6.30
N ASP A 123 7.43 10.89 5.82
CA ASP A 123 6.25 11.19 6.64
C ASP A 123 5.65 9.93 7.31
N LEU A 124 6.12 8.74 6.90
CA LEU A 124 5.84 7.46 7.56
C LEU A 124 6.62 7.37 8.88
N ARG A 125 5.98 6.85 9.91
CA ARG A 125 6.55 6.65 11.25
C ARG A 125 6.86 5.17 11.45
N GLU A 126 8.11 4.87 11.77
CA GLU A 126 8.59 3.50 12.06
C GLU A 126 8.07 2.42 11.09
N PRO A 127 8.14 2.63 9.76
CA PRO A 127 7.48 1.72 8.83
C PRO A 127 8.19 0.37 8.76
N CYS A 128 7.42 -0.70 8.65
CA CYS A 128 7.92 -1.97 8.16
C CYS A 128 8.18 -1.87 6.64
N ARG A 129 9.14 -2.64 6.16
CA ARG A 129 9.65 -2.55 4.79
C ARG A 129 9.45 -3.87 4.08
N LEU A 130 8.78 -3.83 2.94
CA LEU A 130 8.50 -5.00 2.10
C LEU A 130 9.10 -4.81 0.71
N ASN A 131 9.68 -5.85 0.13
CA ASN A 131 10.00 -5.87 -1.30
C ASN A 131 9.58 -7.16 -1.99
N GLY A 132 9.35 -7.12 -3.30
CA GLY A 132 8.79 -8.27 -4.03
C GLY A 132 9.65 -9.53 -3.96
N LEU A 133 10.98 -9.38 -3.90
CA LEU A 133 11.92 -10.49 -3.82
C LEU A 133 11.71 -11.37 -2.58
N ALA A 134 11.34 -10.78 -1.44
CA ALA A 134 11.05 -11.56 -0.22
C ALA A 134 9.85 -12.50 -0.40
N PHE A 135 8.93 -12.18 -1.31
CA PHE A 135 7.74 -12.95 -1.62
C PHE A 135 7.93 -13.83 -2.87
N GLY A 136 9.17 -13.99 -3.36
CA GLY A 136 9.46 -14.76 -4.56
C GLY A 136 8.95 -14.11 -5.85
N LEU A 137 8.60 -12.83 -5.82
CA LEU A 137 8.13 -12.11 -7.00
C LEU A 137 9.32 -11.69 -7.88
N PRO A 138 9.15 -11.68 -9.22
CA PRO A 138 10.21 -11.29 -10.16
C PRO A 138 10.53 -9.79 -10.17
N ILE A 139 10.02 -9.03 -9.19
CA ILE A 139 10.11 -7.56 -9.10
C ILE A 139 10.76 -7.14 -7.78
N ASN A 140 11.66 -6.14 -7.84
CA ASN A 140 12.17 -5.47 -6.64
C ASN A 140 11.34 -4.23 -6.32
N ASN A 141 10.03 -4.41 -6.17
CA ASN A 141 9.12 -3.34 -5.77
C ASN A 141 9.19 -3.12 -4.27
N GLU A 142 10.00 -2.15 -3.81
CA GLU A 142 10.05 -1.80 -2.38
C GLU A 142 8.95 -0.80 -2.01
N ARG A 143 8.22 -1.09 -0.93
CA ARG A 143 7.22 -0.22 -0.30
C ARG A 143 7.34 -0.28 1.22
N HIS A 144 7.00 0.83 1.85
CA HIS A 144 7.07 1.02 3.30
C HIS A 144 5.66 1.21 3.84
N PHE A 145 5.41 0.61 5.01
CA PHE A 145 4.10 0.56 5.62
C PHE A 145 4.19 0.96 7.08
N GLU A 146 3.51 2.04 7.44
CA GLU A 146 3.25 2.35 8.85
C GLU A 146 1.96 1.66 9.27
N THR A 147 2.00 0.97 10.41
CA THR A 147 0.90 0.14 10.90
C THR A 147 0.64 0.41 12.38
N SER A 148 -0.62 0.33 12.82
CA SER A 148 -0.96 0.41 14.26
C SER A 148 -0.71 -0.88 15.05
N PHE A 149 -0.18 -1.90 14.38
CA PHE A 149 0.15 -3.22 14.91
C PHE A 149 1.53 -3.65 14.39
N PRO A 150 2.27 -4.50 15.12
CA PRO A 150 3.63 -4.87 14.72
C PRO A 150 3.63 -5.76 13.48
N VAL A 151 4.45 -5.39 12.48
CA VAL A 151 4.68 -6.18 11.28
C VAL A 151 6.19 -6.30 11.04
N PRO A 152 6.76 -7.51 10.89
CA PRO A 152 8.17 -7.66 10.58
C PRO A 152 8.51 -7.19 9.15
N ASP A 153 9.70 -6.61 8.98
CA ASP A 153 10.30 -6.40 7.66
C ASP A 153 10.34 -7.73 6.88
N ALA A 154 9.97 -7.69 5.61
CA ALA A 154 10.16 -8.80 4.67
C ALA A 154 10.89 -8.26 3.43
N ARG A 155 12.22 -8.30 3.49
CA ARG A 155 13.09 -7.85 2.40
C ARG A 155 14.11 -8.90 2.03
N ASP A 156 14.32 -9.05 0.74
CA ASP A 156 15.37 -9.90 0.20
C ASP A 156 16.25 -9.13 -0.78
N ARG A 157 17.47 -9.61 -0.98
CA ARG A 157 18.44 -9.02 -1.91
C ARG A 157 18.55 -9.90 -3.14
N GLY A 158 18.59 -9.28 -4.31
CA GLY A 158 18.74 -9.99 -5.57
C GLY A 158 18.53 -9.10 -6.76
N THR A 159 18.69 -9.68 -7.94
CA THR A 159 18.37 -9.03 -9.20
C THR A 159 16.92 -9.37 -9.55
N ALA A 160 16.09 -8.36 -9.75
CA ALA A 160 14.75 -8.54 -10.27
C ALA A 160 14.81 -8.93 -11.75
N GLU A 161 14.00 -9.91 -12.16
CA GLU A 161 13.85 -10.30 -13.55
C GLU A 161 13.11 -9.22 -14.35
N ILE A 162 12.11 -8.59 -13.70
CA ILE A 162 11.32 -7.51 -14.27
C ILE A 162 11.77 -6.18 -13.64
N PRO A 163 12.38 -5.26 -14.42
CA PRO A 163 12.74 -3.94 -13.91
C PRO A 163 11.49 -3.10 -13.61
N ILE A 164 11.62 -2.16 -12.67
CA ILE A 164 10.57 -1.15 -12.42
C ILE A 164 11.12 0.23 -12.77
N GLY A 165 10.42 0.92 -13.67
CA GLY A 165 10.64 2.34 -13.95
C GLY A 165 11.08 2.66 -15.38
N LYS A 166 11.92 1.83 -16.00
CA LYS A 166 12.30 1.93 -17.42
C LYS A 166 12.33 0.55 -18.05
N ASP A 167 12.01 0.50 -19.34
CA ASP A 167 12.18 -0.66 -20.22
C ASP A 167 11.48 -1.95 -19.73
N TYR A 168 10.43 -1.81 -18.91
CA TYR A 168 9.62 -2.93 -18.44
C TYR A 168 8.45 -3.18 -19.39
N VAL A 169 8.04 -4.44 -19.47
CA VAL A 169 6.87 -4.85 -20.23
C VAL A 169 5.64 -4.72 -19.34
N ARG A 170 4.71 -3.83 -19.71
CA ARG A 170 3.55 -3.46 -18.88
C ARG A 170 2.74 -4.66 -18.38
N HIS A 171 2.42 -5.61 -19.25
CA HIS A 171 1.62 -6.77 -18.89
C HIS A 171 2.37 -7.74 -17.97
N GLU A 172 3.70 -7.85 -18.10
CA GLU A 172 4.51 -8.67 -17.19
C GLU A 172 4.55 -8.05 -15.78
N LEU A 173 4.68 -6.72 -15.67
CA LEU A 173 4.63 -6.03 -14.39
C LEU A 173 3.25 -6.12 -13.73
N ALA A 174 2.18 -6.01 -14.52
CA ALA A 174 0.81 -6.18 -14.02
C ALA A 174 0.60 -7.62 -13.49
N ALA A 175 1.03 -8.63 -14.25
CA ALA A 175 0.96 -10.03 -13.85
C ALA A 175 1.77 -10.29 -12.57
N ALA A 176 3.00 -9.75 -12.46
CA ALA A 176 3.85 -9.89 -11.29
C ALA A 176 3.28 -9.25 -10.01
N LYS A 177 2.30 -8.34 -10.14
CA LYS A 177 1.60 -7.70 -9.03
C LYS A 177 0.22 -8.29 -8.76
N GLY A 178 -0.26 -9.18 -9.63
CA GLY A 178 -1.60 -9.75 -9.55
C GLY A 178 -2.73 -8.77 -9.88
N ILE A 179 -2.49 -7.84 -10.82
CA ILE A 179 -3.48 -6.81 -11.21
C ILE A 179 -3.79 -6.85 -12.71
N PRO A 180 -4.93 -6.27 -13.15
CA PRO A 180 -5.30 -6.22 -14.56
C PRO A 180 -4.29 -5.46 -15.42
N ALA A 181 -4.01 -5.97 -16.62
CA ALA A 181 -3.03 -5.39 -17.53
C ALA A 181 -3.53 -4.13 -18.23
N GLU A 182 -4.85 -3.94 -18.31
CA GLU A 182 -5.58 -2.83 -18.89
C GLU A 182 -5.47 -1.52 -18.08
N TRP A 183 -5.06 -1.60 -16.82
CA TRP A 183 -4.78 -0.43 -15.98
C TRP A 183 -3.71 0.47 -16.59
N SER A 184 -3.79 1.77 -16.30
CA SER A 184 -2.83 2.74 -16.80
C SER A 184 -1.42 2.44 -16.33
N GLU A 185 -0.42 2.97 -17.04
CA GLU A 185 0.98 2.77 -16.66
C GLU A 185 1.25 3.23 -15.20
N SER A 186 0.66 4.37 -14.83
CA SER A 186 0.80 4.93 -13.49
C SER A 186 0.14 4.05 -12.43
N GLU A 187 -1.05 3.51 -12.71
CA GLU A 187 -1.75 2.57 -11.83
C GLU A 187 -0.93 1.30 -11.62
N ILE A 188 -0.46 0.66 -12.70
CA ILE A 188 0.34 -0.57 -12.61
C ILE A 188 1.62 -0.35 -11.80
N ARG A 189 2.32 0.77 -12.02
CA ARG A 189 3.55 1.08 -11.29
C ARG A 189 3.31 1.36 -9.81
N SER A 190 2.19 2.01 -9.49
CA SER A 190 1.85 2.41 -8.13
C SER A 190 1.29 1.26 -7.32
N ALA A 191 0.54 0.36 -7.96
CA ALA A 191 -0.11 -0.78 -7.33
C ALA A 191 0.84 -1.60 -6.46
N ILE A 192 0.31 -2.04 -5.33
CA ILE A 192 1.00 -2.90 -4.37
C ILE A 192 0.74 -4.35 -4.79
N PRO A 193 1.75 -5.23 -4.78
CA PRO A 193 1.54 -6.66 -5.04
C PRO A 193 0.56 -7.25 -4.03
N ARG A 194 -0.32 -8.14 -4.50
CA ARG A 194 -1.28 -8.86 -3.65
C ARG A 194 -0.65 -9.51 -2.42
N GLU A 195 0.56 -10.07 -2.58
CA GLU A 195 1.31 -10.74 -1.51
C GLU A 195 1.63 -9.80 -0.34
N PHE A 196 1.82 -8.50 -0.59
CA PHE A 196 2.08 -7.53 0.48
C PHE A 196 0.82 -7.30 1.30
N VAL A 197 -0.33 -7.17 0.63
CA VAL A 197 -1.64 -7.00 1.28
C VAL A 197 -1.93 -8.22 2.16
N GLN A 198 -1.80 -9.43 1.60
CA GLN A 198 -1.98 -10.67 2.36
C GLN A 198 -1.04 -10.75 3.57
N TYR A 199 0.24 -10.39 3.41
CA TYR A 199 1.21 -10.41 4.50
C TYR A 199 0.87 -9.42 5.61
N LEU A 200 0.48 -8.18 5.28
CA LEU A 200 0.09 -7.18 6.27
C LEU A 200 -1.18 -7.60 7.02
N LEU A 201 -2.16 -8.16 6.30
CA LEU A 201 -3.40 -8.63 6.89
C LEU A 201 -3.20 -9.87 7.78
N HIS A 202 -2.23 -10.74 7.47
CA HIS A 202 -1.86 -11.86 8.35
C HIS A 202 -1.50 -11.41 9.78
N TYR A 203 -0.88 -10.25 9.93
CA TYR A 203 -0.51 -9.68 11.23
C TYR A 203 -1.58 -8.76 11.82
N CYS A 204 -2.66 -8.46 11.10
CA CYS A 204 -3.70 -7.54 11.56
C CYS A 204 -4.64 -8.23 12.57
N PRO A 205 -4.70 -7.78 13.84
CA PRO A 205 -5.51 -8.45 14.86
C PRO A 205 -7.02 -8.48 14.58
N SER A 206 -7.52 -7.49 13.83
CA SER A 206 -8.96 -7.38 13.49
C SER A 206 -9.36 -8.11 12.22
N ILE A 207 -8.40 -8.71 11.49
CA ILE A 207 -8.66 -9.48 10.26
C ILE A 207 -8.13 -10.92 10.47
N PRO A 208 -8.93 -11.81 11.07
CA PRO A 208 -8.48 -13.16 11.43
C PRO A 208 -8.31 -14.06 10.19
N ASP A 209 -7.57 -15.15 10.38
CA ASP A 209 -7.49 -16.29 9.45
C ASP A 209 -6.89 -15.98 8.07
N VAL A 210 -6.19 -14.86 7.91
CA VAL A 210 -5.41 -14.58 6.70
C VAL A 210 -4.10 -15.36 6.76
N PRO A 211 -3.83 -16.29 5.84
CA PRO A 211 -2.60 -17.06 5.89
C PRO A 211 -1.43 -16.26 5.29
N LEU A 212 -0.19 -16.56 5.70
CA LEU A 212 1.01 -15.98 5.07
C LEU A 212 1.05 -16.29 3.56
N PRO A 213 1.65 -15.41 2.72
CA PRO A 213 1.87 -15.70 1.31
C PRO A 213 2.63 -17.02 1.08
N ASP A 214 2.30 -17.73 0.01
CA ASP A 214 2.82 -19.07 -0.28
C ASP A 214 4.34 -19.17 -0.25
N ALA A 215 5.02 -18.20 -0.87
CA ALA A 215 6.48 -18.14 -0.91
C ALA A 215 7.10 -18.07 0.50
N LEU A 216 6.43 -17.42 1.45
CA LEU A 216 6.90 -17.32 2.84
C LEU A 216 6.52 -18.55 3.66
N ARG A 217 5.38 -19.21 3.38
CA ARG A 217 5.01 -20.49 4.01
C ARG A 217 6.01 -21.60 3.71
N GLN A 218 6.67 -21.52 2.56
CA GLN A 218 7.64 -22.51 2.09
C GLN A 218 9.09 -22.23 2.55
N ARG A 219 9.34 -21.08 3.20
CA ARG A 219 10.67 -20.76 3.76
C ARG A 219 10.89 -21.54 5.07
N PRO A 220 12.11 -22.06 5.33
CA PRO A 220 12.42 -22.72 6.60
C PRO A 220 12.21 -21.76 7.78
N LEU A 221 11.56 -22.25 8.85
CA LEU A 221 11.27 -21.50 10.09
C LEU A 221 12.48 -20.74 10.70
N ALA A 222 13.71 -21.18 10.40
CA ALA A 222 14.94 -20.58 10.90
C ALA A 222 15.23 -19.16 10.35
N GLU A 223 14.62 -18.76 9.24
CA GLU A 223 14.88 -17.46 8.58
C GLU A 223 14.05 -16.31 9.16
N PHE A 224 13.02 -16.58 9.95
CA PHE A 224 12.16 -15.56 10.59
C PHE A 224 12.68 -15.09 11.96
N SER A 225 14.01 -15.18 12.20
CA SER A 225 14.60 -14.68 13.45
C SER A 225 14.42 -13.16 13.56
N ILE A 226 13.59 -12.77 14.51
CA ILE A 226 13.42 -11.39 14.98
C ILE A 226 14.81 -10.84 15.27
N GLN A 227 15.28 -9.84 14.51
CA GLN A 227 16.38 -8.99 14.97
C GLN A 227 15.84 -8.11 16.11
N GLY A 228 15.66 -8.74 17.27
CA GLY A 228 15.47 -8.06 18.55
C GLY A 228 16.81 -7.48 18.96
N GLY A 229 16.81 -6.17 19.23
CA GLY A 229 18.01 -5.40 19.44
C GLY A 229 18.86 -5.81 20.65
N GLY A 230 20.10 -5.29 20.65
CA GLY A 230 20.86 -5.09 21.88
C GLY A 230 22.34 -5.46 21.81
N GLN A 231 23.15 -4.40 21.87
CA GLN A 231 24.50 -4.28 22.44
C GLN A 231 25.71 -4.51 21.53
N ALA A 232 26.32 -3.41 21.09
CA ALA A 232 27.51 -2.84 21.72
C ALA A 232 27.54 -1.32 21.51
#